data_AF-E3EK44-F1
#
_entry.id   AF-E3EK44-F1
#
_cell.length_a   1.000
_cell.length_b   1.000
_cell.length_c   1.000
_cell.angle_alpha   90.00
_cell.angle_beta   90.00
_cell.angle_gamma   90.00
#
_symmetry.space_group_name_H-M   'P 1'
#
loop_
_entity.id
_entity.type
_entity.pdbx_description
1 polymer ?
#
loop_
_entity_poly.entity_id
_entity_poly.type
_entity_poly.pdbx_seq_one_letter_code
_entity_poly.pdbx_strand_id
1 'polypeptide(L)'
;MLERAKVEFVQATLNEEGLELGKVYEVQAHPLDRSKWYIVSSGNVWTLYDKWQFVHIIEQYAIYEAHFGLFQLPILETEKYVLTVIAPTGYVMQVPIADCKIKDYAYTQRINCGDLRFV
;
A
#
# COMPACT_ATOMS: atom_id res chain seq x y z
N MET A 1 -10.61 -1.19 1.29
CA MET A 1 -9.99 -2.37 0.63
C MET A 1 -9.14 -1.80 -0.48
N LEU A 2 -7.86 -2.19 -0.63
CA LEU A 2 -7.04 -1.63 -1.71
C LEU A 2 -7.32 -2.39 -3.01
N GLU A 3 -7.84 -1.70 -4.02
CA GLU A 3 -8.08 -2.34 -5.32
C GLU A 3 -6.81 -2.38 -6.17
N ARG A 4 -5.87 -1.47 -5.91
CA ARG A 4 -4.58 -1.34 -6.59
C ARG A 4 -3.51 -0.84 -5.62
N ALA A 5 -2.36 -1.51 -5.66
CA ALA A 5 -1.19 -1.13 -4.89
C ALA A 5 0.08 -1.38 -5.70
N LYS A 6 1.11 -0.58 -5.43
CA LYS A 6 2.47 -0.85 -5.88
C LYS A 6 3.21 -1.59 -4.78
N VAL A 7 3.79 -2.74 -5.13
CA VAL A 7 4.57 -3.58 -4.19
C VAL A 7 5.92 -3.97 -4.78
N GLU A 8 6.92 -4.09 -3.92
CA GLU A 8 8.22 -4.66 -4.25
C GLU A 8 8.40 -5.96 -3.46
N PHE A 9 8.76 -7.04 -4.15
CA PHE A 9 9.10 -8.30 -3.49
C PHE A 9 10.52 -8.21 -2.94
N VAL A 10 10.67 -8.39 -1.63
CA VAL A 10 11.95 -8.30 -0.91
C VAL A 10 12.50 -9.67 -0.52
N GLN A 11 11.66 -10.70 -0.50
CA GLN A 11 12.09 -12.09 -0.32
C GLN A 11 11.16 -13.05 -1.06
N ALA A 12 11.76 -14.06 -1.71
CA ALA A 12 11.09 -15.15 -2.40
C ALA A 12 11.63 -16.47 -1.86
N THR A 13 10.74 -17.40 -1.50
CA THR A 13 11.14 -18.75 -1.05
C THR A 13 10.99 -19.80 -2.16
N LEU A 14 10.38 -19.44 -3.29
CA LEU A 14 10.34 -20.28 -4.48
C LEU A 14 10.57 -19.48 -5.76
N ASN A 15 11.35 -20.07 -6.66
CA ASN A 15 11.43 -19.70 -8.06
C ASN A 15 10.09 -20.07 -8.74
N GLU A 16 9.03 -19.31 -8.49
CA GLU A 16 7.84 -19.34 -9.33
C GLU A 16 8.09 -18.40 -10.51
N GLU A 17 7.92 -18.92 -11.73
CA GLU A 17 8.29 -18.25 -12.98
C GLU A 17 7.61 -16.88 -13.09
N GLY A 18 8.40 -15.80 -13.08
CA GLY A 18 7.97 -14.46 -13.52
C GLY A 18 8.09 -13.32 -12.49
N LEU A 19 8.44 -13.59 -11.23
CA LEU A 19 8.64 -12.54 -10.21
C LEU A 19 10.14 -12.30 -9.94
N GLU A 20 10.58 -11.05 -10.16
CA GLU A 20 11.94 -10.57 -9.95
C GLU A 20 12.00 -9.79 -8.64
N LEU A 21 12.91 -10.18 -7.74
CA LEU A 21 13.17 -9.44 -6.51
C LEU A 21 13.64 -8.02 -6.82
N GLY A 22 13.15 -7.05 -6.04
CA GLY A 22 13.49 -5.63 -6.22
C GLY A 22 12.74 -4.92 -7.35
N LYS A 23 11.92 -5.63 -8.13
CA LYS A 23 11.04 -5.02 -9.13
C LYS A 23 9.72 -4.61 -8.51
N VAL A 24 9.19 -3.49 -8.99
CA VAL A 24 7.89 -2.96 -8.57
C VAL A 24 6.79 -3.56 -9.44
N TYR A 25 5.75 -4.06 -8.80
CA TYR A 25 4.59 -4.67 -9.43
C TYR A 25 3.32 -3.90 -9.02
N GLU A 26 2.41 -3.73 -9.97
CA GLU A 26 1.05 -3.29 -9.70
C GLU A 26 0.17 -4.51 -9.43
N VAL A 27 -0.46 -4.51 -8.26
CA VAL A 27 -1.20 -5.67 -7.77
C VAL A 27 -2.48 -5.23 -7.08
N GLN A 28 -3.47 -6.12 -6.97
CA GLN A 28 -4.64 -5.92 -6.11
C GLN A 28 -4.31 -6.47 -4.73
N ALA A 29 -4.48 -5.68 -3.67
CA ALA A 29 -4.06 -6.05 -2.32
C ALA A 29 -5.26 -6.03 -1.37
N HIS A 30 -5.66 -7.20 -0.91
CA HIS A 30 -6.87 -7.32 -0.10
C HIS A 30 -6.52 -7.80 1.30
N PRO A 31 -7.09 -7.19 2.36
CA PRO A 31 -6.92 -7.68 3.71
C PRO A 31 -7.70 -8.99 3.88
N LEU A 32 -7.03 -10.03 4.38
CA LEU A 32 -7.65 -11.28 4.80
C LEU A 32 -8.13 -11.19 6.27
N ASP A 33 -7.36 -10.49 7.11
CA ASP A 33 -7.67 -10.17 8.51
C ASP A 33 -6.87 -8.92 8.92
N ARG A 34 -7.03 -8.40 10.14
CA ARG A 34 -6.36 -7.18 10.67
C ARG A 34 -4.84 -7.12 10.50
N SER A 35 -4.19 -8.26 10.24
CA SER A 35 -2.74 -8.39 10.06
C SER A 35 -2.34 -9.18 8.81
N LYS A 36 -3.31 -9.65 8.01
CA LYS A 36 -3.07 -10.59 6.90
C LYS A 36 -3.58 -10.03 5.59
N TRP A 37 -2.90 -10.34 4.50
CA TRP A 37 -3.21 -9.84 3.16
C TRP A 37 -3.28 -10.96 2.12
N TYR A 38 -3.82 -10.68 0.94
CA TYR A 38 -3.54 -11.45 -0.26
C TYR A 38 -3.32 -10.49 -1.42
N ILE A 39 -2.43 -10.90 -2.32
CA ILE A 39 -2.06 -10.11 -3.50
C ILE A 39 -2.53 -10.88 -4.73
N VAL A 40 -3.29 -10.22 -5.60
CA VAL A 40 -3.70 -10.76 -6.89
C VAL A 40 -3.04 -9.94 -7.99
N SER A 41 -2.35 -10.56 -8.95
CA SER A 41 -2.04 -9.88 -10.20
C SER A 41 -2.19 -10.82 -11.39
N SER A 42 -2.70 -10.26 -12.49
CA SER A 42 -2.68 -10.87 -13.82
C SER A 42 -3.18 -12.32 -13.89
N GLY A 43 -4.17 -12.69 -13.07
CA GLY A 43 -4.76 -14.04 -13.06
C GLY A 43 -4.15 -15.02 -12.06
N ASN A 44 -3.08 -14.65 -11.36
CA ASN A 44 -2.50 -15.42 -10.27
C ASN A 44 -2.88 -14.81 -8.92
N VAL A 45 -3.40 -15.65 -8.01
CA VAL A 45 -3.71 -15.28 -6.62
C VAL A 45 -2.55 -15.74 -5.74
N TRP A 46 -1.79 -14.79 -5.19
CA TRP A 46 -0.75 -15.07 -4.21
C TRP A 46 -1.27 -14.74 -2.81
N THR A 47 -1.57 -15.78 -2.05
CA THR A 47 -1.99 -15.66 -0.65
C THR A 47 -0.79 -15.30 0.22
N LEU A 48 -0.91 -14.29 1.09
CA LEU A 48 0.11 -14.07 2.13
C LEU A 48 0.09 -15.29 3.05
N TYR A 49 1.27 -15.87 3.22
CA TYR A 49 1.82 -16.56 4.38
C TYR A 49 2.72 -17.71 3.88
N ASP A 50 3.98 -17.59 4.30
CA ASP A 50 5.09 -18.54 4.26
C ASP A 50 6.13 -18.37 3.13
N LYS A 51 5.79 -17.83 1.95
CA LYS A 51 6.73 -17.85 0.80
C LYS A 51 7.27 -16.51 0.32
N TRP A 52 6.60 -15.38 0.60
CA TRP A 52 6.95 -14.08 0.00
C TRP A 52 6.86 -12.95 1.03
N GLN A 53 7.89 -12.10 1.08
CA GLN A 53 7.85 -10.81 1.79
C GLN A 53 7.75 -9.68 0.76
N PHE A 54 6.85 -8.74 0.99
CA PHE A 54 6.66 -7.59 0.14
C PHE A 54 6.56 -6.30 0.95
N VAL A 55 6.95 -5.20 0.31
CA VAL A 55 6.80 -3.84 0.84
C VAL A 55 5.91 -3.04 -0.09
N HIS A 56 5.03 -2.22 0.49
CA HIS A 56 4.32 -1.19 -0.27
C HIS A 56 5.30 -0.10 -0.69
N ILE A 57 5.22 0.25 -1.96
CA ILE A 57 5.96 1.33 -2.58
C ILE A 57 5.06 2.57 -2.56
N ILE A 58 5.51 3.60 -1.83
CA ILE A 58 4.76 4.83 -1.67
C ILE A 58 5.59 6.00 -2.20
N GLU A 59 5.02 6.68 -3.19
CA GLU A 59 5.67 7.80 -3.88
C GLU A 59 5.03 9.14 -3.49
N GLN A 60 3.81 9.11 -2.95
CA GLN A 60 3.01 10.29 -2.67
C GLN A 60 2.47 10.30 -1.24
N TYR A 61 2.21 11.50 -0.74
CA TYR A 61 1.49 11.73 0.50
C TYR A 61 0.44 12.83 0.35
N ALA A 62 -0.57 12.77 1.20
CA ALA A 62 -1.58 13.81 1.34
C ALA A 62 -1.36 14.60 2.63
N ILE A 63 -1.75 15.86 2.63
CA ILE A 63 -1.96 16.67 3.83
C ILE A 63 -3.45 16.95 3.93
N TYR A 64 -4.10 16.42 4.97
CA TYR A 64 -5.51 16.67 5.29
C TYR A 64 -5.61 17.59 6.50
N GLU A 65 -5.37 18.87 6.26
CA GLU A 65 -5.12 19.89 7.30
C GLU A 65 -6.28 20.03 8.28
N ALA A 66 -7.51 19.91 7.80
CA ALA A 66 -8.71 20.07 8.61
C ALA A 66 -8.87 18.98 9.68
N HIS A 67 -8.31 17.77 9.48
CA HIS A 67 -8.50 16.63 10.37
C HIS A 67 -7.20 16.19 11.06
N PHE A 68 -6.08 16.24 10.34
CA PHE A 68 -4.77 15.80 10.82
C PHE A 68 -3.72 16.91 10.83
N GLY A 69 -4.08 18.17 10.58
CA GLY A 69 -3.09 19.24 10.50
C GLY A 69 -2.03 18.97 9.42
N LEU A 70 -0.76 19.27 9.71
CA LEU A 70 0.33 19.19 8.72
C LEU A 70 1.00 17.81 8.62
N PHE A 71 0.37 16.75 9.15
CA PHE A 71 0.91 15.40 9.00
C PHE A 71 0.94 14.98 7.52
N GLN A 72 2.04 14.31 7.14
CA GLN A 72 2.19 13.66 5.85
C GLN A 72 1.53 12.29 5.94
N LEU A 73 0.43 12.11 5.21
CA LEU A 73 -0.33 10.87 5.18
C LEU A 73 0.08 10.06 3.95
N PRO A 74 0.86 8.97 4.09
CA PRO A 74 1.28 8.15 2.95
C PRO A 74 0.07 7.67 2.15
N ILE A 75 0.07 7.89 0.83
CA ILE A 75 -1.02 7.45 -0.05
C ILE A 75 -0.72 6.04 -0.53
N LEU A 76 -1.61 5.10 -0.19
CA LEU A 76 -1.53 3.71 -0.63
C LEU A 76 -2.22 3.51 -1.98
N GLU A 77 -3.31 4.24 -2.22
CA GLU A 77 -4.10 4.16 -3.44
C GLU A 77 -4.85 5.48 -3.70
N THR A 78 -4.99 5.81 -4.98
CA THR A 78 -5.76 6.96 -5.46
C THR A 78 -6.92 6.46 -6.32
N GLU A 79 -8.14 6.72 -5.89
CA GLU A 79 -9.36 6.50 -6.67
C GLU A 79 -9.88 7.83 -7.24
N LYS A 80 -11.01 7.81 -7.97
CA LYS A 80 -11.54 9.00 -8.66
C LYS A 80 -11.78 10.19 -7.73
N TYR A 81 -12.20 9.96 -6.48
CA TYR A 81 -12.57 11.02 -5.54
C TYR A 81 -12.00 10.83 -4.12
N VAL A 82 -11.31 9.71 -3.87
CA VAL A 82 -10.91 9.27 -2.54
C VAL A 82 -9.45 8.82 -2.58
N LEU A 83 -8.70 9.15 -1.52
CA LEU A 83 -7.38 8.59 -1.26
C LEU A 83 -7.51 7.55 -0.15
N THR A 84 -6.84 6.42 -0.33
CA THR A 84 -6.57 5.51 0.78
C THR A 84 -5.20 5.86 1.37
N VAL A 85 -5.18 6.27 2.63
CA VAL A 85 -3.98 6.79 3.31
C VAL A 85 -3.72 6.07 4.63
N ILE A 86 -2.49 6.18 5.13
CA ILE A 86 -2.13 5.77 6.49
C ILE A 86 -2.22 6.99 7.41
N ALA A 87 -3.12 6.94 8.39
CA ALA A 87 -3.25 7.98 9.41
C ALA A 87 -2.04 7.98 10.37
N PRO A 88 -1.80 9.05 11.13
CA PRO A 88 -0.72 9.09 12.12
C PRO A 88 -0.82 8.00 13.20
N THR A 89 -2.02 7.45 13.41
CA THR A 89 -2.28 6.32 14.31
C THR A 89 -1.83 4.97 13.76
N GLY A 90 -1.38 4.91 12.50
CA GLY A 90 -0.98 3.68 11.81
C GLY A 90 -2.14 2.93 11.14
N TYR A 91 -3.36 3.44 11.23
CA TYR A 91 -4.53 2.85 10.58
C TYR A 91 -4.70 3.34 9.15
N VAL A 92 -5.08 2.42 8.27
CA VAL A 92 -5.47 2.75 6.90
C VAL A 92 -6.91 3.26 6.89
N MET A 93 -7.13 4.39 6.21
CA MET A 93 -8.44 5.00 6.08
C MET A 93 -8.61 5.69 4.73
N GLN A 94 -9.85 6.01 4.39
CA GLN A 94 -10.20 6.75 3.20
C GLN A 94 -10.47 8.22 3.52
N VAL A 95 -9.92 9.13 2.71
CA VAL A 95 -10.13 10.58 2.83
C VAL A 95 -10.52 11.19 1.48
N PRO A 96 -11.37 12.22 1.44
CA PRO A 96 -11.75 12.88 0.19
C PRO A 96 -10.55 13.60 -0.46
N ILE A 97 -10.34 13.40 -1.76
CA ILE A 97 -9.27 14.10 -2.51
C ILE A 97 -9.44 15.62 -2.44
N ALA A 98 -10.68 16.09 -2.53
CA ALA A 98 -11.01 17.52 -2.55
C ALA A 98 -10.51 18.28 -1.31
N ASP A 99 -10.33 17.59 -0.19
CA ASP A 99 -9.88 18.18 1.07
C ASP A 99 -8.38 18.02 1.32
N CYS A 100 -7.66 17.39 0.38
CA CYS A 100 -6.26 17.01 0.54
C CYS A 100 -5.35 17.81 -0.39
N LYS A 101 -4.19 18.22 0.15
CA LYS A 101 -3.06 18.66 -0.68
C LYS A 101 -2.15 17.46 -0.94
N ILE A 102 -2.09 17.00 -2.19
CA ILE A 102 -1.26 15.85 -2.60
C ILE A 102 0.13 16.34 -3.01
N LYS A 103 1.17 15.62 -2.57
CA LYS A 103 2.57 15.90 -2.88
C LYS A 103 3.34 14.61 -3.06
N ASP A 104 4.45 14.71 -3.79
CA ASP A 104 5.39 13.60 -3.96
C ASP A 104 6.46 13.62 -2.88
N TYR A 105 6.91 12.44 -2.45
CA TYR A 105 8.12 12.31 -1.67
C TYR A 105 9.36 12.55 -2.56
N ALA A 106 10.42 13.11 -1.98
CA ALA A 106 11.70 13.27 -2.68
C ALA A 106 12.36 11.91 -3.03
N TYR A 107 12.02 10.88 -2.26
CA TYR A 107 12.48 9.51 -2.45
C TYR A 107 11.32 8.54 -2.18
N THR A 108 11.28 7.44 -2.92
CA THR A 108 10.32 6.36 -2.71
C THR A 108 10.38 5.84 -1.28
N GLN A 109 9.22 5.79 -0.62
CA GLN A 109 9.06 5.21 0.71
C GLN A 109 8.68 3.74 0.60
N ARG A 110 9.21 2.92 1.52
CA ARG A 110 8.91 1.49 1.62
C ARG A 110 8.23 1.22 2.95
N ILE A 111 7.02 0.66 2.92
CA ILE A 111 6.29 0.28 4.14
C ILE A 111 6.08 -1.23 4.14
N ASN A 112 6.44 -1.88 5.25
CA ASN A 112 6.19 -3.30 5.41
C ASN A 112 4.68 -3.52 5.55
N CYS A 113 4.13 -4.39 4.71
CA CYS A 113 2.68 -4.63 4.68
C CYS A 113 2.17 -5.32 5.96
N GLY A 114 3.04 -6.00 6.70
CA GLY A 114 2.72 -6.55 8.02
C GLY A 114 2.47 -5.48 9.10
N ASP A 115 2.95 -4.25 8.89
CA ASP A 115 2.79 -3.15 9.83
C ASP A 115 1.49 -2.35 9.59
N LEU A 116 0.82 -2.57 8.46
CA LEU A 116 -0.42 -1.89 8.11
C LEU A 116 -1.62 -2.49 8.85
N ARG A 117 -2.40 -1.62 9.50
CA ARG A 117 -3.62 -2.00 10.23
C ARG A 117 -4.85 -1.42 9.54
N PHE A 118 -5.85 -2.24 9.30
CA PHE A 118 -7.16 -1.81 8.76
C PHE A 118 -8.19 -1.78 9.89
N VAL A 119 -9.09 -0.81 9.84
CA VAL A 119 -10.29 -0.75 10.69
C VAL A 119 -11.44 -1.46 9.99
#